data_AF-A0A150AUM8-F1
#
_entry.id   AF-A0A150AUM8-F1
#
_cell.length_a   1.000
_cell.length_b   1.000
_cell.length_c   1.000
_cell.angle_alpha   90.00
_cell.angle_beta   90.00
_cell.angle_gamma   90.00
#
_symmetry.space_group_name_H-M   'P 1'
#
loop_
_entity.id
_entity.type
_entity.pdbx_description
1 polymer ?
#
loop_
_entity_poly.entity_id
_entity_poly.type
_entity_poly.pdbx_seq_one_letter_code
_entity_poly.pdbx_strand_id
1 'polypeptide(L)'
;MKKKALFVMGAAAILTLSACSDEKPQPVINVDEVKEKVSKKESKETSGDKTGFNVIEQQKKFGGGTFNVDKSQSSIDAIDVTEIKDGIVLATESGDFYKYVFSDKKKWKNPVTFDDSSYTSDEVKGNRFFVRKEQKLSVKEYSVGDPTGNTITKDGIPFDEHKSRIDLIKTSKGAGALVSDSRTNKYEFYLNDKRVAEFTDEKGLLPEYLGLRDNPLESNKYVDIENKKLYVAYQRTDRSYIYQFDMKTGKPLFAKNGDLKEILVGPNAKILGDNNGNIYVMEESETITVTAYDKNLNPLTKKFEVPVKNPALTTFTVTNDELHFWSSYKYELEPMLELTRVSIPSFGKK
;
A
#
# COMPACT_ATOMS: atom_id res chain seq x y z
N MET A 1 -18.79 -30.35 -58.77
CA MET A 1 -19.02 -29.20 -59.68
C MET A 1 -19.40 -28.00 -58.81
N LYS A 2 -18.43 -27.19 -58.36
CA LYS A 2 -18.01 -25.86 -58.89
C LYS A 2 -19.15 -24.86 -59.11
N LYS A 3 -19.17 -23.82 -58.25
CA LYS A 3 -19.29 -22.36 -58.50
C LYS A 3 -19.51 -21.70 -57.12
N LYS A 4 -19.01 -20.52 -56.75
CA LYS A 4 -17.84 -19.67 -57.04
C LYS A 4 -17.95 -18.57 -55.96
N ALA A 5 -16.81 -18.10 -55.44
CA ALA A 5 -16.71 -17.09 -54.38
C ALA A 5 -17.28 -15.71 -54.80
N LEU A 6 -17.59 -14.87 -53.80
CA LEU A 6 -17.39 -13.42 -53.91
C LEU A 6 -16.83 -12.86 -52.58
N PHE A 7 -15.54 -12.57 -52.61
CA PHE A 7 -14.89 -11.57 -51.76
C PHE A 7 -15.34 -10.18 -52.22
N VAL A 8 -15.64 -9.29 -51.27
CA VAL A 8 -15.56 -7.85 -51.53
C VAL A 8 -14.76 -7.23 -50.39
N MET A 9 -13.51 -6.89 -50.72
CA MET A 9 -12.76 -5.81 -50.08
C MET A 9 -13.31 -4.47 -50.58
N GLY A 10 -13.32 -3.45 -49.73
CA GLY A 10 -13.51 -2.05 -50.11
C GLY A 10 -13.34 -1.19 -48.86
N ALA A 11 -12.13 -0.74 -48.55
CA ALA A 11 -11.52 0.51 -49.03
C ALA A 11 -12.16 1.75 -48.40
N ALA A 12 -11.34 2.44 -47.61
CA ALA A 12 -11.64 3.67 -46.91
C ALA A 12 -12.01 4.81 -47.86
N ALA A 13 -13.00 5.61 -47.47
CA ALA A 13 -13.25 6.93 -48.03
C ALA A 13 -13.00 7.97 -46.93
N ILE A 14 -11.86 8.65 -47.04
CA ILE A 14 -11.54 9.87 -46.33
C ILE A 14 -12.39 10.98 -46.95
N LEU A 15 -13.25 11.61 -46.17
CA LEU A 15 -13.87 12.89 -46.55
C LEU A 15 -13.13 14.02 -45.82
N THR A 16 -12.28 14.69 -46.59
CA THR A 16 -11.71 16.00 -46.29
C THR A 16 -12.78 17.08 -46.42
N LEU A 17 -12.96 17.89 -45.39
CA LEU A 17 -13.53 19.24 -45.50
C LEU A 17 -12.45 20.24 -45.04
N SER A 18 -11.89 20.96 -46.01
CA SER A 18 -11.11 22.18 -45.80
C SER A 18 -12.07 23.37 -45.86
N ALA A 19 -12.10 24.24 -44.85
CA ALA A 19 -11.73 25.67 -44.86
C ALA A 19 -12.55 26.34 -43.75
N CYS A 20 -12.16 27.34 -42.95
CA CYS A 20 -10.99 28.19 -42.80
C CYS A 20 -11.07 28.78 -41.38
N SER A 21 -9.94 28.96 -40.69
CA SER A 21 -9.66 30.13 -39.84
C SER A 21 -8.24 29.99 -39.28
N ASP A 22 -7.43 31.00 -39.58
CA ASP A 22 -6.00 31.10 -39.33
C ASP A 22 -5.61 31.06 -37.86
N GLU A 23 -4.66 30.19 -37.50
CA GLU A 23 -3.58 30.51 -36.55
C GLU A 23 -2.43 29.50 -36.74
N LYS A 24 -1.21 30.02 -36.93
CA LYS A 24 0.00 29.26 -37.32
C LYS A 24 0.53 28.40 -36.18
N PRO A 25 0.88 27.12 -36.42
CA PRO A 25 1.89 26.41 -35.62
C PRO A 25 3.23 26.35 -36.36
N GLN A 26 4.28 26.85 -35.72
CA GLN A 26 5.68 26.60 -36.09
C GLN A 26 6.13 25.18 -35.68
N PRO A 27 7.19 24.63 -36.30
CA PRO A 27 7.23 23.24 -36.73
C PRO A 27 7.73 22.24 -35.69
N VAL A 28 7.19 21.03 -35.81
CA VAL A 28 7.71 19.77 -35.28
C VAL A 28 9.05 19.47 -35.95
N ILE A 29 10.12 19.28 -35.16
CA ILE A 29 11.41 18.81 -35.67
C ILE A 29 11.42 17.28 -35.66
N ASN A 30 11.76 16.73 -36.83
CA ASN A 30 12.00 15.33 -37.19
C ASN A 30 12.76 14.53 -36.13
N VAL A 31 12.28 13.30 -35.88
CA VAL A 31 13.11 12.22 -35.32
C VAL A 31 13.56 11.36 -36.50
N ASP A 32 14.79 11.57 -36.95
CA ASP A 32 15.48 10.63 -37.81
C ASP A 32 15.95 9.43 -36.98
N GLU A 33 15.61 8.23 -37.46
CA GLU A 33 16.22 6.96 -37.03
C GLU A 33 17.73 7.01 -37.24
N VAL A 34 18.52 6.86 -36.17
CA VAL A 34 19.94 6.51 -36.28
C VAL A 34 20.26 5.30 -35.42
N LYS A 35 20.77 4.31 -36.14
CA LYS A 35 21.27 2.99 -35.72
C LYS A 35 22.20 3.03 -34.52
N GLU A 36 22.16 1.93 -33.76
CA GLU A 36 23.05 1.55 -32.68
C GLU A 36 24.51 1.97 -32.88
N LYS A 37 25.03 2.71 -31.90
CA LYS A 37 26.42 2.58 -31.47
C LYS A 37 26.48 2.51 -29.95
N VAL A 38 26.92 1.35 -29.49
CA VAL A 38 27.38 1.07 -28.12
C VAL A 38 28.35 2.18 -27.68
N SER A 39 27.97 2.94 -26.65
CA SER A 39 28.93 3.63 -25.80
C SER A 39 28.49 3.48 -24.35
N LYS A 40 29.29 2.73 -23.59
CA LYS A 40 29.27 2.74 -22.12
C LYS A 40 29.56 4.18 -21.69
N LYS A 41 28.57 4.85 -21.12
CA LYS A 41 28.81 5.99 -20.24
C LYS A 41 28.49 5.53 -18.83
N GLU A 42 29.51 5.09 -18.13
CA GLU A 42 29.53 5.07 -16.67
C GLU A 42 29.22 6.51 -16.21
N SER A 43 28.00 6.75 -15.76
CA SER A 43 27.73 7.91 -14.92
C SER A 43 28.38 7.61 -13.57
N LYS A 44 29.59 8.14 -13.39
CA LYS A 44 30.21 8.30 -12.09
C LYS A 44 29.18 8.87 -11.13
N GLU A 45 28.98 8.16 -10.03
CA GLU A 45 28.44 8.71 -8.79
C GLU A 45 29.14 10.04 -8.50
N THR A 46 28.37 11.12 -8.59
CA THR A 46 28.63 12.27 -7.74
C THR A 46 27.93 11.97 -6.42
N SER A 47 28.71 11.48 -5.45
CA SER A 47 28.36 11.46 -4.04
C SER A 47 28.17 12.91 -3.57
N GLY A 48 26.99 13.45 -3.81
CA GLY A 48 26.49 14.64 -3.13
C GLY A 48 25.57 14.18 -2.01
N ASP A 49 25.82 14.64 -0.79
CA ASP A 49 24.97 14.44 0.39
C ASP A 49 23.51 14.78 0.08
N LYS A 50 22.73 13.79 -0.35
CA LYS A 50 21.28 13.92 -0.48
C LYS A 50 20.68 13.58 0.87
N THR A 51 20.50 14.58 1.72
CA THR A 51 19.93 14.43 3.07
C THR A 51 18.41 14.19 3.07
N GLY A 52 17.84 13.66 1.98
CA GLY A 52 16.40 13.53 1.81
C GLY A 52 15.99 12.68 0.62
N PHE A 53 14.68 12.42 0.55
CA PHE A 53 14.02 11.67 -0.51
C PHE A 53 14.22 12.31 -1.90
N ASN A 54 14.21 11.48 -2.95
CA ASN A 54 14.17 11.93 -4.34
C ASN A 54 13.26 11.02 -5.15
N VAL A 55 12.46 11.59 -6.05
CA VAL A 55 11.74 10.82 -7.07
C VAL A 55 12.76 10.20 -8.03
N ILE A 56 12.68 8.88 -8.18
CA ILE A 56 13.49 8.08 -9.10
C ILE A 56 12.77 7.98 -10.44
N GLU A 57 11.48 7.65 -10.40
CA GLU A 57 10.67 7.33 -11.57
C GLU A 57 9.20 7.58 -11.28
N GLN A 58 8.44 7.96 -12.30
CA GLN A 58 6.98 7.98 -12.27
C GLN A 58 6.43 7.22 -13.48
N GLN A 59 5.79 6.08 -13.22
CA GLN A 59 5.08 5.27 -14.21
C GLN A 59 3.60 5.59 -14.17
N LYS A 60 3.14 6.43 -15.10
CA LYS A 60 1.72 6.87 -15.15
C LYS A 60 0.74 5.72 -15.36
N LYS A 61 1.17 4.61 -15.97
CA LYS A 61 0.33 3.43 -16.26
C LYS A 61 1.08 2.14 -15.93
N PHE A 62 0.90 1.65 -14.71
CA PHE A 62 1.48 0.40 -14.25
C PHE A 62 0.76 -0.83 -14.85
N GLY A 63 1.52 -1.90 -15.14
CA GLY A 63 0.95 -3.15 -15.65
C GLY A 63 0.40 -3.09 -17.08
N GLY A 64 0.78 -2.07 -17.87
CA GLY A 64 0.47 -1.97 -19.30
C GLY A 64 -1.01 -1.74 -19.66
N GLY A 65 -1.89 -1.63 -18.67
CA GLY A 65 -3.33 -1.67 -18.89
C GLY A 65 -4.15 -1.08 -17.75
N THR A 66 -5.45 -1.26 -17.85
CA THR A 66 -6.42 -0.93 -16.81
C THR A 66 -6.62 -2.14 -15.91
N PHE A 67 -6.87 -1.91 -14.63
CA PHE A 67 -7.24 -2.96 -13.69
C PHE A 67 -8.74 -2.90 -13.50
N ASN A 68 -9.53 -3.25 -14.51
CA ASN A 68 -10.97 -3.15 -14.35
C ASN A 68 -11.49 -4.33 -13.50
N VAL A 69 -11.77 -4.07 -12.22
CA VAL A 69 -12.20 -5.07 -11.23
C VAL A 69 -13.72 -5.34 -11.30
N ASP A 70 -14.47 -4.48 -12.00
CA ASP A 70 -15.87 -4.68 -12.38
C ASP A 70 -16.25 -3.80 -13.56
N LYS A 71 -16.74 -4.37 -14.65
CA LYS A 71 -17.22 -3.56 -15.78
C LYS A 71 -18.50 -2.77 -15.45
N SER A 72 -19.17 -3.09 -14.34
CA SER A 72 -20.42 -2.47 -13.92
C SER A 72 -20.25 -1.26 -13.00
N GLN A 73 -19.09 -1.12 -12.34
CA GLN A 73 -18.84 -0.01 -11.41
C GLN A 73 -17.91 1.03 -12.01
N SER A 74 -18.26 2.30 -11.81
CA SER A 74 -17.54 3.42 -12.42
C SER A 74 -16.49 4.04 -11.50
N SER A 75 -16.45 3.77 -10.19
CA SER A 75 -15.52 4.40 -9.24
C SER A 75 -14.87 3.39 -8.30
N ILE A 76 -13.65 3.72 -7.86
CA ILE A 76 -12.89 3.05 -6.79
C ILE A 76 -12.79 4.06 -5.66
N ASP A 77 -13.15 3.65 -4.45
CA ASP A 77 -13.28 4.54 -3.29
C ASP A 77 -12.03 4.53 -2.41
N ALA A 78 -11.28 3.43 -2.41
CA ALA A 78 -9.99 3.30 -1.74
C ALA A 78 -9.14 2.19 -2.38
N ILE A 79 -7.82 2.24 -2.14
CA ILE A 79 -6.86 1.23 -2.60
C ILE A 79 -5.85 0.86 -1.53
N ASP A 80 -5.35 -0.37 -1.61
CA ASP A 80 -4.11 -0.80 -0.95
C ASP A 80 -3.28 -1.71 -1.86
N VAL A 81 -1.96 -1.64 -1.72
CA VAL A 81 -1.02 -2.44 -2.50
C VAL A 81 -0.12 -3.21 -1.57
N THR A 82 0.07 -4.49 -1.87
CA THR A 82 1.09 -5.33 -1.28
C THR A 82 2.03 -5.82 -2.37
N GLU A 83 3.29 -5.42 -2.27
CA GLU A 83 4.34 -5.98 -3.12
C GLU A 83 4.72 -7.38 -2.66
N ILE A 84 4.78 -8.30 -3.61
CA ILE A 84 5.20 -9.69 -3.42
C ILE A 84 6.30 -10.03 -4.42
N LYS A 85 7.03 -11.11 -4.16
CA LYS A 85 8.24 -11.47 -4.93
C LYS A 85 8.08 -11.36 -6.45
N ASP A 86 6.95 -11.85 -6.96
CA ASP A 86 6.70 -11.96 -8.40
C ASP A 86 5.63 -10.96 -8.90
N GLY A 87 5.32 -9.91 -8.13
CA GLY A 87 4.30 -8.95 -8.53
C GLY A 87 3.71 -8.09 -7.43
N ILE A 88 2.45 -7.71 -7.60
CA ILE A 88 1.67 -6.97 -6.60
C ILE A 88 0.30 -7.61 -6.42
N VAL A 89 -0.26 -7.41 -5.23
CA VAL A 89 -1.68 -7.59 -4.93
C VAL A 89 -2.26 -6.20 -4.72
N LEU A 90 -3.23 -5.83 -5.55
CA LEU A 90 -4.00 -4.59 -5.43
C LEU A 90 -5.35 -4.93 -4.82
N ALA A 91 -5.64 -4.36 -3.66
CA ALA A 91 -6.94 -4.38 -3.03
C ALA A 91 -7.66 -3.05 -3.33
N THR A 92 -8.96 -3.12 -3.63
CA THR A 92 -9.80 -1.97 -3.96
C THR A 92 -11.12 -2.07 -3.23
N GLU A 93 -11.66 -0.94 -2.78
CA GLU A 93 -13.04 -0.80 -2.28
C GLU A 93 -13.90 -0.15 -3.36
N SER A 94 -15.09 -0.70 -3.58
CA SER A 94 -16.01 -0.32 -4.65
C SER A 94 -17.45 -0.51 -4.15
N GLY A 95 -18.03 0.54 -3.58
CA GLY A 95 -19.28 0.42 -2.80
C GLY A 95 -19.07 -0.46 -1.55
N ASP A 96 -19.95 -1.43 -1.31
CA ASP A 96 -19.94 -2.25 -0.08
C ASP A 96 -18.93 -3.43 -0.10
N PHE A 97 -18.12 -3.57 -1.14
CA PHE A 97 -17.29 -4.77 -1.35
C PHE A 97 -15.81 -4.45 -1.62
N TYR A 98 -14.95 -5.29 -1.05
CA TYR A 98 -13.51 -5.32 -1.36
C TYR A 98 -13.24 -6.30 -2.49
N LYS A 99 -12.33 -5.92 -3.39
CA LYS A 99 -11.88 -6.77 -4.49
C LYS A 99 -10.36 -6.77 -4.59
N TYR A 100 -9.81 -7.87 -5.13
CA TYR A 100 -8.36 -8.05 -5.18
C TYR A 100 -7.93 -8.52 -6.57
N VAL A 101 -6.89 -7.88 -7.09
CA VAL A 101 -6.31 -8.16 -8.40
C VAL A 101 -4.81 -8.37 -8.25
N PHE A 102 -4.30 -9.39 -8.95
CA PHE A 102 -2.87 -9.68 -8.99
C PHE A 102 -2.27 -9.13 -10.27
N SER A 103 -1.04 -8.62 -10.20
CA SER A 103 -0.28 -8.22 -11.38
C SER A 103 1.13 -8.77 -11.28
N ASP A 104 1.65 -9.30 -12.39
CA ASP A 104 3.05 -9.76 -12.51
C ASP A 104 4.01 -8.61 -12.89
N LYS A 105 3.60 -7.36 -12.63
CA LYS A 105 4.22 -6.09 -13.04
C LYS A 105 4.13 -5.77 -14.54
N LYS A 106 4.00 -6.78 -15.41
CA LYS A 106 3.85 -6.59 -16.86
C LYS A 106 2.40 -6.45 -17.28
N LYS A 107 1.52 -7.26 -16.68
CA LYS A 107 0.09 -7.26 -16.97
C LYS A 107 -0.73 -7.57 -15.73
N TRP A 108 -1.95 -7.06 -15.73
CA TRP A 108 -2.98 -7.46 -14.79
C TRP A 108 -3.41 -8.90 -15.08
N LYS A 109 -3.51 -9.72 -14.02
CA LYS A 109 -4.15 -11.03 -14.07
C LYS A 109 -5.64 -10.87 -13.77
N ASN A 110 -6.42 -11.91 -14.08
CA ASN A 110 -7.84 -11.91 -13.77
C ASN A 110 -8.07 -11.58 -12.28
N PRO A 111 -9.10 -10.79 -11.95
CA PRO A 111 -9.47 -10.56 -10.57
C PRO A 111 -9.69 -11.91 -9.89
N VAL A 112 -9.25 -12.03 -8.64
CA VAL A 112 -9.62 -13.16 -7.83
C VAL A 112 -10.95 -12.79 -7.20
N THR A 113 -12.03 -13.37 -7.71
CA THR A 113 -13.31 -13.37 -7.02
C THR A 113 -13.19 -14.43 -5.93
N PHE A 114 -13.15 -13.98 -4.68
CA PHE A 114 -13.15 -14.88 -3.55
C PHE A 114 -14.60 -15.36 -3.39
N ASP A 115 -14.82 -16.64 -3.64
CA ASP A 115 -16.13 -17.27 -3.85
C ASP A 115 -16.98 -17.41 -2.56
N ASP A 116 -16.76 -16.54 -1.56
CA ASP A 116 -17.50 -16.58 -0.31
C ASP A 116 -18.12 -15.21 -0.04
N SER A 117 -19.44 -15.14 -0.19
CA SER A 117 -20.27 -14.00 0.18
C SER A 117 -20.27 -13.71 1.70
N SER A 118 -19.46 -14.42 2.48
CA SER A 118 -19.36 -14.30 3.93
C SER A 118 -18.08 -13.61 4.43
N TYR A 119 -17.12 -13.28 3.56
CA TYR A 119 -15.92 -12.55 3.97
C TYR A 119 -16.30 -11.12 4.38
N THR A 120 -16.35 -10.89 5.68
CA THR A 120 -16.40 -9.52 6.22
C THR A 120 -15.06 -8.84 5.94
N SER A 121 -15.07 -7.53 5.75
CA SER A 121 -13.88 -6.70 5.59
C SER A 121 -12.83 -6.87 6.70
N ASP A 122 -13.21 -7.44 7.84
CA ASP A 122 -12.36 -7.70 8.99
C ASP A 122 -11.38 -8.89 8.84
N GLU A 123 -11.37 -9.57 7.69
CA GLU A 123 -10.62 -10.82 7.50
C GLU A 123 -9.43 -10.71 6.53
N VAL A 124 -9.10 -9.52 6.00
CA VAL A 124 -8.03 -9.39 5.00
C VAL A 124 -7.04 -8.28 5.34
N LYS A 125 -5.75 -8.54 5.13
CA LYS A 125 -4.71 -7.51 5.17
C LYS A 125 -3.58 -7.85 4.19
N GLY A 126 -3.39 -6.98 3.21
CA GLY A 126 -2.43 -7.19 2.12
C GLY A 126 -2.76 -8.44 1.30
N ASN A 127 -1.80 -9.37 1.16
CA ASN A 127 -1.99 -10.64 0.46
C ASN A 127 -2.43 -11.80 1.38
N ARG A 128 -2.86 -11.51 2.62
CA ARG A 128 -3.23 -12.52 3.62
C ARG A 128 -4.69 -12.40 4.05
N PHE A 129 -5.34 -13.56 4.13
CA PHE A 129 -6.72 -13.72 4.60
C PHE A 129 -6.72 -14.50 5.91
N PHE A 130 -7.57 -14.07 6.83
CA PHE A 130 -7.63 -14.52 8.20
C PHE A 130 -9.03 -15.10 8.44
N VAL A 131 -9.17 -16.41 8.27
CA VAL A 131 -10.46 -17.11 8.31
C VAL A 131 -10.72 -17.59 9.73
N ARG A 132 -11.84 -17.14 10.31
CA ARG A 132 -12.31 -17.55 11.64
C ARG A 132 -13.04 -18.88 11.56
N LYS A 133 -12.60 -19.87 12.34
CA LYS A 133 -13.31 -21.14 12.49
C LYS A 133 -12.97 -21.76 13.83
N GLU A 134 -13.99 -22.22 14.58
CA GLU A 134 -13.79 -22.99 15.82
C GLU A 134 -12.83 -22.29 16.80
N GLN A 135 -13.03 -20.98 17.04
CA GLN A 135 -12.19 -20.17 17.94
C GLN A 135 -10.69 -20.12 17.56
N LYS A 136 -10.41 -20.35 16.27
CA LYS A 136 -9.08 -20.26 15.68
C LYS A 136 -9.12 -19.41 14.42
N LEU A 137 -8.07 -18.61 14.24
CA LEU A 137 -7.85 -17.84 13.03
C LEU A 137 -6.82 -18.59 12.18
N SER A 138 -7.24 -19.07 11.01
CA SER A 138 -6.31 -19.62 10.01
C SER A 138 -5.87 -18.54 9.04
N VAL A 139 -4.61 -18.55 8.63
CA VAL A 139 -4.08 -17.56 7.67
C VAL A 139 -3.84 -18.24 6.33
N LYS A 140 -4.48 -17.72 5.28
CA LYS A 140 -4.20 -18.06 3.88
C LYS A 140 -3.38 -16.95 3.25
N GLU A 141 -2.27 -17.32 2.61
CA GLU A 141 -1.41 -16.39 1.88
C GLU A 141 -1.53 -16.62 0.37
N TYR A 142 -1.76 -15.53 -0.37
CA TYR A 142 -1.96 -15.57 -1.81
C TYR A 142 -0.73 -15.05 -2.56
N SER A 143 -0.53 -15.56 -3.77
CA SER A 143 0.56 -15.13 -4.64
C SER A 143 0.10 -15.02 -6.10
N VAL A 144 0.92 -14.36 -6.92
CA VAL A 144 0.67 -14.23 -8.38
C VAL A 144 0.58 -15.60 -9.08
N GLY A 145 1.35 -16.59 -8.61
CA GLY A 145 1.40 -17.94 -9.21
C GLY A 145 0.35 -18.90 -8.67
N ASP A 146 -0.21 -18.60 -7.49
CA ASP A 146 -1.21 -19.41 -6.81
C ASP A 146 -2.30 -18.48 -6.21
N PRO A 147 -3.34 -18.17 -7.01
CA PRO A 147 -4.44 -17.33 -6.59
C PRO A 147 -5.45 -18.09 -5.70
N THR A 148 -5.26 -19.40 -5.45
CA THR A 148 -6.13 -20.18 -4.56
C THR A 148 -5.73 -20.03 -3.09
N GLY A 149 -4.47 -19.62 -2.86
CA GLY A 149 -3.92 -19.30 -1.55
C GLY A 149 -3.51 -20.55 -0.77
N ASN A 150 -2.40 -20.45 -0.05
CA ASN A 150 -1.91 -21.53 0.82
C ASN A 150 -2.20 -21.22 2.27
N THR A 151 -2.78 -22.16 3.01
CA THR A 151 -2.88 -22.03 4.47
C THR A 151 -1.48 -22.15 5.08
N ILE A 152 -1.04 -21.08 5.75
CA ILE A 152 0.30 -20.97 6.35
C ILE A 152 0.31 -21.15 7.88
N THR A 153 -0.87 -21.29 8.50
CA THR A 153 -1.04 -21.63 9.92
C THR A 153 -1.40 -23.10 10.08
N LYS A 154 -0.57 -23.89 10.76
CA LYS A 154 -0.87 -25.31 11.00
C LYS A 154 -1.91 -25.50 12.10
N ASP A 155 -1.72 -24.79 13.21
CA ASP A 155 -2.53 -24.97 14.42
C ASP A 155 -3.62 -23.90 14.61
N GLY A 156 -3.54 -22.82 13.82
CA GLY A 156 -4.36 -21.61 13.92
C GLY A 156 -3.92 -20.69 15.06
N ILE A 157 -4.30 -19.42 14.98
CA ILE A 157 -4.13 -18.45 16.07
C ILE A 157 -5.32 -18.59 17.02
N PRO A 158 -5.13 -18.89 18.31
CA PRO A 158 -6.24 -19.00 19.25
C PRO A 158 -6.86 -17.63 19.57
N PHE A 159 -8.18 -17.59 19.73
CA PHE A 159 -8.89 -16.42 20.27
C PHE A 159 -10.18 -16.83 21.00
N ASP A 160 -10.66 -16.00 21.93
CA ASP A 160 -11.96 -16.20 22.58
C ASP A 160 -12.98 -15.24 21.96
N GLU A 161 -13.89 -15.74 21.13
CA GLU A 161 -14.85 -14.93 20.38
C GLU A 161 -15.75 -14.04 21.26
N HIS A 162 -15.92 -14.38 22.54
CA HIS A 162 -16.77 -13.62 23.45
C HIS A 162 -16.07 -12.45 24.13
N LYS A 163 -14.73 -12.38 24.08
CA LYS A 163 -13.94 -11.35 24.79
C LYS A 163 -12.84 -10.73 23.95
N SER A 164 -12.47 -11.40 22.87
CA SER A 164 -11.35 -11.00 22.04
C SER A 164 -11.78 -10.12 20.88
N ARG A 165 -11.09 -9.00 20.71
CA ARG A 165 -11.07 -8.26 19.45
C ARG A 165 -9.82 -8.66 18.68
N ILE A 166 -9.95 -8.80 17.37
CA ILE A 166 -8.84 -9.08 16.45
C ILE A 166 -8.69 -7.86 15.55
N ASP A 167 -7.50 -7.27 15.55
CA ASP A 167 -7.08 -6.26 14.57
C ASP A 167 -6.01 -6.88 13.65
N LEU A 168 -6.20 -6.77 12.34
CA LEU A 168 -5.22 -7.20 11.35
C LEU A 168 -4.29 -6.04 11.02
N ILE A 169 -2.98 -6.25 11.11
CA ILE A 169 -2.00 -5.15 11.09
C ILE A 169 -0.86 -5.46 10.13
N LYS A 170 -0.43 -4.46 9.35
CA LYS A 170 0.80 -4.55 8.53
C LYS A 170 2.04 -4.52 9.41
N THR A 171 3.07 -5.24 8.99
CA THR A 171 4.27 -5.47 9.77
C THR A 171 5.51 -5.43 8.87
N SER A 172 6.69 -5.35 9.48
CA SER A 172 7.97 -5.54 8.75
C SER A 172 8.12 -6.93 8.10
N LYS A 173 7.22 -7.89 8.36
CA LYS A 173 7.26 -9.27 7.84
C LYS A 173 5.95 -9.72 7.16
N GLY A 174 5.20 -8.78 6.58
CA GLY A 174 3.89 -9.02 5.95
C GLY A 174 2.75 -8.57 6.86
N ALA A 175 1.68 -9.34 6.98
CA ALA A 175 0.56 -9.03 7.88
C ALA A 175 0.45 -9.99 9.07
N GLY A 176 0.00 -9.49 10.22
CA GLY A 176 -0.24 -10.26 11.43
C GLY A 176 -1.55 -9.90 12.11
N ALA A 177 -1.83 -10.55 13.24
CA ALA A 177 -3.04 -10.35 14.02
C ALA A 177 -2.69 -9.91 15.46
N LEU A 178 -3.28 -8.80 15.89
CA LEU A 178 -3.30 -8.38 17.28
C LEU A 178 -4.60 -8.87 17.92
N VAL A 179 -4.49 -9.84 18.81
CA VAL A 179 -5.61 -10.37 19.59
C VAL A 179 -5.61 -9.65 20.93
N SER A 180 -6.70 -8.95 21.26
CA SER A 180 -6.84 -8.22 22.52
C SER A 180 -7.95 -8.81 23.37
N ASP A 181 -7.69 -9.05 24.66
CA ASP A 181 -8.72 -9.37 25.65
C ASP A 181 -9.21 -8.07 26.29
N SER A 182 -10.44 -7.70 25.91
CA SER A 182 -11.11 -6.46 26.35
C SER A 182 -11.29 -6.35 27.88
N ARG A 183 -11.22 -7.45 28.63
CA ARG A 183 -11.42 -7.44 30.08
C ARG A 183 -10.13 -7.23 30.86
N THR A 184 -9.01 -7.62 30.27
CA THR A 184 -7.70 -7.61 30.94
C THR A 184 -6.72 -6.62 30.34
N ASN A 185 -7.10 -5.93 29.24
CA ASN A 185 -6.20 -5.10 28.43
C ASN A 185 -4.92 -5.85 28.05
N LYS A 186 -5.04 -7.17 27.89
CA LYS A 186 -3.96 -8.04 27.45
C LYS A 186 -3.99 -8.12 25.94
N TYR A 187 -2.82 -7.99 25.34
CA TYR A 187 -2.61 -8.01 23.90
C TYR A 187 -1.60 -9.09 23.55
N GLU A 188 -1.92 -9.87 22.54
CA GLU A 188 -1.04 -10.88 21.98
C GLU A 188 -0.92 -10.64 20.48
N PHE A 189 0.31 -10.46 20.01
CA PHE A 189 0.57 -10.28 18.59
C PHE A 189 1.09 -11.57 17.96
N TYR A 190 0.41 -11.98 16.89
CA TYR A 190 0.72 -13.19 16.15
C TYR A 190 1.19 -12.85 14.74
N LEU A 191 2.28 -13.48 14.33
CA LEU A 191 2.72 -13.53 12.94
C LEU A 191 2.56 -14.97 12.48
N ASN A 192 1.66 -15.19 11.53
CA ASN A 192 1.15 -16.53 11.18
C ASN A 192 0.61 -17.21 12.44
N ASP A 193 1.06 -18.40 12.81
CA ASP A 193 0.64 -19.12 14.03
C ASP A 193 1.55 -18.88 15.24
N LYS A 194 2.58 -18.03 15.11
CA LYS A 194 3.55 -17.78 16.19
C LYS A 194 3.21 -16.51 16.94
N ARG A 195 3.01 -16.65 18.26
CA ARG A 195 2.95 -15.51 19.17
C ARG A 195 4.34 -14.87 19.27
N VAL A 196 4.47 -13.63 18.80
CA VAL A 196 5.75 -12.91 18.77
C VAL A 196 5.83 -11.78 19.80
N ALA A 197 4.72 -11.42 20.43
CA ALA A 197 4.67 -10.49 21.55
C ALA A 197 3.44 -10.76 22.43
N GLU A 198 3.57 -10.46 23.71
CA GLU A 198 2.50 -10.47 24.71
C GLU A 198 2.75 -9.31 25.66
N PHE A 199 1.75 -8.46 25.87
CA PHE A 199 1.87 -7.30 26.74
C PHE A 199 0.51 -6.88 27.30
N THR A 200 0.53 -6.18 28.42
CA THR A 200 -0.64 -5.55 29.03
C THR A 200 -0.51 -4.05 28.89
N ASP A 201 -1.55 -3.38 28.41
CA ASP A 201 -1.55 -1.92 28.38
C ASP A 201 -1.66 -1.34 29.79
N GLU A 202 -0.52 -0.93 30.35
CA GLU A 202 -0.43 -0.42 31.72
C GLU A 202 -1.23 0.87 31.95
N LYS A 203 -1.50 1.65 30.90
CA LYS A 203 -2.15 2.97 30.99
C LYS A 203 -3.57 2.98 30.46
N GLY A 204 -4.04 1.88 29.84
CA GLY A 204 -5.38 1.80 29.24
C GLY A 204 -5.56 2.75 28.06
N LEU A 205 -4.47 3.14 27.40
CA LEU A 205 -4.43 4.08 26.28
C LEU A 205 -4.74 3.40 24.94
N LEU A 206 -4.30 2.15 24.76
CA LEU A 206 -4.49 1.39 23.53
C LEU A 206 -5.96 1.18 23.17
N PRO A 207 -6.92 0.90 24.08
CA PRO A 207 -8.33 0.83 23.71
C PRO A 207 -8.86 2.11 23.05
N GLU A 208 -8.42 3.29 23.51
CA GLU A 208 -8.81 4.60 22.95
C GLU A 208 -8.19 4.81 21.56
N TYR A 209 -6.91 4.47 21.39
CA TYR A 209 -6.18 4.67 20.13
C TYR A 209 -6.37 3.55 19.10
N LEU A 210 -6.70 2.34 19.54
CA LEU A 210 -7.11 1.21 18.70
C LEU A 210 -8.62 1.24 18.40
N GLY A 211 -9.37 2.22 18.90
CA GLY A 211 -10.84 2.29 18.83
C GLY A 211 -11.40 2.10 17.42
N LEU A 212 -10.64 2.50 16.39
CA LEU A 212 -10.97 2.25 14.98
C LEU A 212 -10.31 0.94 14.50
N ARG A 213 -11.10 0.05 13.91
CA ARG A 213 -10.57 -1.11 13.18
C ARG A 213 -9.78 -0.59 11.99
N ASP A 214 -8.60 -1.16 11.77
CA ASP A 214 -7.79 -0.83 10.60
C ASP A 214 -8.33 -1.70 9.46
N ASN A 215 -9.17 -1.12 8.60
CA ASN A 215 -9.82 -1.86 7.52
C ASN A 215 -8.77 -2.44 6.54
N PRO A 216 -9.14 -3.27 5.54
CA PRO A 216 -8.18 -3.87 4.62
C PRO A 216 -7.28 -2.89 3.89
N LEU A 217 -7.74 -1.64 3.68
CA LEU A 217 -7.10 -0.64 2.83
C LEU A 217 -6.37 0.47 3.60
N GLU A 218 -6.61 0.53 4.90
CA GLU A 218 -5.91 1.42 5.82
C GLU A 218 -4.54 0.85 6.19
N SER A 219 -3.69 1.72 6.71
CA SER A 219 -2.40 1.34 7.30
C SER A 219 -2.13 2.26 8.47
N ASN A 220 -3.16 2.44 9.31
CA ASN A 220 -3.13 3.33 10.46
C ASN A 220 -2.38 2.69 11.63
N LYS A 221 -2.15 1.38 11.55
CA LYS A 221 -1.38 0.60 12.53
C LYS A 221 -0.22 -0.09 11.82
N TYR A 222 0.95 -0.11 12.46
CA TYR A 222 2.12 -0.81 11.96
C TYR A 222 2.89 -1.48 13.11
N VAL A 223 3.35 -2.71 12.89
CA VAL A 223 4.20 -3.44 13.85
C VAL A 223 5.59 -3.66 13.28
N ASP A 224 6.59 -3.10 13.98
CA ASP A 224 7.98 -3.51 13.80
C ASP A 224 8.25 -4.76 14.65
N ILE A 225 8.36 -5.90 13.96
CA ILE A 225 8.53 -7.21 14.59
C ILE A 225 9.87 -7.35 15.30
N GLU A 226 10.93 -6.74 14.76
CA GLU A 226 12.30 -6.86 15.28
C GLU A 226 12.45 -5.99 16.52
N ASN A 227 12.01 -4.73 16.44
CA ASN A 227 12.11 -3.80 17.56
C ASN A 227 10.98 -3.96 18.60
N LYS A 228 9.98 -4.82 18.32
CA LYS A 228 8.79 -5.05 19.17
C LYS A 228 8.05 -3.75 19.48
N LYS A 229 7.78 -2.95 18.45
CA LYS A 229 7.08 -1.68 18.55
C LYS A 229 5.79 -1.72 17.75
N LEU A 230 4.71 -1.22 18.37
CA LEU A 230 3.44 -0.97 17.71
C LEU A 230 3.30 0.54 17.54
N TYR A 231 3.05 0.97 16.31
CA TYR A 231 2.76 2.36 15.95
C TYR A 231 1.29 2.47 15.58
N VAL A 232 0.64 3.52 16.08
CA VAL A 232 -0.79 3.77 15.86
C VAL A 232 -1.01 5.23 15.48
N ALA A 233 -1.59 5.47 14.31
CA ALA A 233 -2.14 6.75 13.91
C ALA A 233 -3.58 6.86 14.45
N TYR A 234 -3.77 7.75 15.41
CA TYR A 234 -5.08 8.13 15.92
C TYR A 234 -5.59 9.33 15.11
N GLN A 235 -6.54 9.05 14.22
CA GLN A 235 -7.07 10.02 13.28
C GLN A 235 -8.21 10.85 13.89
N ARG A 236 -8.18 12.15 13.63
CA ARG A 236 -9.29 13.09 13.87
C ARG A 236 -9.57 13.84 12.57
N THR A 237 -10.73 14.51 12.52
CA THR A 237 -11.23 15.20 11.33
C THR A 237 -10.23 16.18 10.71
N ASP A 238 -9.44 16.90 11.53
CA ASP A 238 -8.52 17.96 11.08
C ASP A 238 -7.03 17.62 11.27
N ARG A 239 -6.71 16.52 11.97
CA ARG A 239 -5.34 16.17 12.35
C ARG A 239 -5.28 14.72 12.82
N SER A 240 -4.10 14.12 12.81
CA SER A 240 -3.86 12.85 13.49
C SER A 240 -2.64 12.91 14.39
N TYR A 241 -2.56 11.93 15.29
CA TYR A 241 -1.42 11.76 16.18
C TYR A 241 -0.86 10.36 16.02
N ILE A 242 0.46 10.25 15.90
CA ILE A 242 1.13 8.96 15.89
C ILE A 242 1.71 8.68 17.27
N TYR A 243 1.30 7.56 17.83
CA TYR A 243 1.78 7.01 19.10
C TYR A 243 2.61 5.76 18.87
N GLN A 244 3.47 5.45 19.83
CA GLN A 244 4.27 4.23 19.85
C GLN A 244 4.10 3.51 21.18
N PHE A 245 3.91 2.19 21.11
CA PHE A 245 3.85 1.29 22.25
C PHE A 245 4.97 0.26 22.17
N ASP A 246 5.63 0.02 23.30
CA ASP A 246 6.58 -1.07 23.46
C ASP A 246 5.82 -2.38 23.71
N MET A 247 5.92 -3.35 22.79
CA MET A 247 5.15 -4.59 22.86
C MET A 247 5.76 -5.64 23.80
N LYS A 248 6.87 -5.33 24.50
CA LYS A 248 7.42 -6.19 25.57
C LYS A 248 6.88 -5.78 26.94
N THR A 249 6.70 -4.48 27.13
CA THR A 249 6.31 -3.88 28.42
C THR A 249 4.89 -3.33 28.43
N GLY A 250 4.29 -3.12 27.26
CA GLY A 250 3.01 -2.44 27.10
C GLY A 250 3.05 -0.93 27.35
N LYS A 251 4.23 -0.36 27.63
CA LYS A 251 4.38 1.06 27.91
C LYS A 251 4.40 1.89 26.63
N PRO A 252 3.74 3.06 26.61
CA PRO A 252 3.92 4.01 25.52
C PRO A 252 5.30 4.66 25.57
N LEU A 253 5.68 5.29 24.47
CA LEU A 253 6.89 6.12 24.41
C LEU A 253 6.64 7.47 25.09
N PHE A 254 7.56 7.89 25.96
CA PHE A 254 7.53 9.21 26.60
C PHE A 254 8.63 10.12 26.04
N ALA A 255 8.35 11.41 25.99
CA ALA A 255 9.32 12.45 25.71
C ALA A 255 10.19 12.74 26.94
N LYS A 256 11.27 13.52 26.76
CA LYS A 256 12.22 13.83 27.86
C LYS A 256 11.57 14.60 29.02
N ASN A 257 10.49 15.33 28.76
CA ASN A 257 9.71 16.06 29.76
C ASN A 257 8.72 15.17 30.52
N GLY A 258 8.63 13.87 30.20
CA GLY A 258 7.73 12.92 30.85
C GLY A 258 6.34 12.81 30.21
N ASP A 259 6.04 13.65 29.22
CA ASP A 259 4.77 13.59 28.49
C ASP A 259 4.75 12.43 27.49
N LEU A 260 3.56 11.96 27.14
CA LEU A 260 3.37 11.00 26.06
C LEU A 260 3.99 11.56 24.78
N LYS A 261 4.89 10.81 24.15
CA LYS A 261 5.48 11.25 22.89
C LYS A 261 4.49 10.99 21.76
N GLU A 262 4.09 12.06 21.10
CA GLU A 262 3.21 12.04 19.94
C GLU A 262 3.83 12.79 18.76
N ILE A 263 3.49 12.38 17.55
CA ILE A 263 3.80 13.12 16.33
C ILE A 263 2.49 13.64 15.75
N LEU A 264 2.36 14.96 15.67
CA LEU A 264 1.25 15.62 14.99
C LEU A 264 1.43 15.50 13.47
N VAL A 265 0.42 14.98 12.80
CA VAL A 265 0.37 14.78 11.35
C VAL A 265 -1.01 15.18 10.80
N GLY A 266 -1.16 15.20 9.48
CA GLY A 266 -2.43 15.45 8.80
C GLY A 266 -3.56 14.45 9.16
N PRO A 267 -4.80 14.72 8.72
CA PRO A 267 -5.99 13.95 9.10
C PRO A 267 -5.97 12.49 8.62
N ASN A 268 -5.30 12.20 7.50
CA ASN A 268 -5.19 10.86 6.94
C ASN A 268 -3.72 10.44 6.91
N ALA A 269 -3.30 9.64 7.90
CA ALA A 269 -1.91 9.18 8.02
C ALA A 269 -1.79 7.67 7.88
N LYS A 270 -0.89 7.22 6.99
CA LYS A 270 -0.53 5.80 6.83
C LYS A 270 0.91 5.59 7.32
N ILE A 271 1.13 4.50 8.06
CA ILE A 271 2.41 4.17 8.69
C ILE A 271 2.92 2.84 8.12
N LEU A 272 4.16 2.82 7.66
CA LEU A 272 4.91 1.60 7.35
C LEU A 272 6.35 1.74 7.82
N GLY A 273 7.13 0.68 7.78
CA GLY A 273 8.54 0.73 8.15
C GLY A 273 9.38 -0.23 7.34
N ASP A 274 10.70 -0.06 7.43
CA ASP A 274 11.67 -0.95 6.80
C ASP A 274 12.25 -1.97 7.79
N ASN A 275 13.14 -2.83 7.28
CA ASN A 275 13.84 -3.84 8.06
C ASN A 275 14.91 -3.27 9.01
N ASN A 276 15.27 -1.99 8.88
CA ASN A 276 16.21 -1.30 9.76
C ASN A 276 15.51 -0.64 10.96
N GLY A 277 14.17 -0.69 11.00
CA GLY A 277 13.36 -0.05 12.03
C GLY A 277 13.14 1.45 11.79
N ASN A 278 13.36 1.94 10.56
CA ASN A 278 12.90 3.27 10.20
C ASN A 278 11.40 3.21 9.90
N ILE A 279 10.70 4.26 10.30
CA ILE A 279 9.25 4.39 10.18
C ILE A 279 8.96 5.51 9.17
N TYR A 280 8.16 5.21 8.17
CA TYR A 280 7.73 6.13 7.14
C TYR A 280 6.27 6.47 7.37
N VAL A 281 5.98 7.77 7.40
CA VAL A 281 4.64 8.28 7.58
C VAL A 281 4.24 9.02 6.32
N MET A 282 3.22 8.52 5.65
CA MET A 282 2.56 9.19 4.54
C MET A 282 1.37 9.98 5.09
N GLU A 283 1.28 11.26 4.73
CA GLU A 283 0.14 12.12 5.05
C GLU A 283 -0.61 12.44 3.76
N GLU A 284 -1.91 12.19 3.76
CA GLU A 284 -2.84 12.49 2.68
C GLU A 284 -3.63 13.77 2.99
N SER A 285 -3.57 14.71 2.04
CA SER A 285 -4.28 15.99 2.05
C SER A 285 -4.54 16.44 0.60
N GLU A 286 -4.45 17.73 0.30
CA GLU A 286 -4.40 18.24 -1.09
C GLU A 286 -3.19 17.70 -1.86
N THR A 287 -2.10 17.37 -1.15
CA THR A 287 -0.92 16.66 -1.69
C THR A 287 -0.56 15.48 -0.79
N ILE A 288 0.24 14.56 -1.34
CA ILE A 288 0.86 13.48 -0.56
C ILE A 288 2.22 13.95 -0.07
N THR A 289 2.45 13.82 1.23
CA THR A 289 3.78 14.02 1.81
C THR A 289 4.26 12.77 2.54
N VAL A 290 5.58 12.60 2.63
CA VAL A 290 6.20 11.54 3.39
C VAL A 290 7.33 12.07 4.27
N THR A 291 7.44 11.49 5.47
CA THR A 291 8.54 11.74 6.41
C THR A 291 9.07 10.43 6.97
N ALA A 292 10.40 10.31 7.11
CA ALA A 292 11.02 9.19 7.82
C ALA A 292 11.35 9.56 9.26
N TYR A 293 11.19 8.59 10.15
CA TYR A 293 11.50 8.64 11.57
C TYR A 293 12.33 7.41 11.96
N ASP A 294 13.10 7.52 13.02
CA ASP A 294 13.70 6.34 13.65
C ASP A 294 12.64 5.55 14.45
N LYS A 295 13.03 4.38 14.95
CA LYS A 295 12.18 3.52 15.77
C LYS A 295 11.64 4.14 17.06
N ASN A 296 12.13 5.32 17.47
CA ASN A 296 11.67 6.08 18.62
C ASN A 296 10.93 7.35 18.19
N LEU A 297 10.44 7.43 16.95
CA LEU A 297 9.74 8.59 16.40
C LEU A 297 10.58 9.88 16.43
N ASN A 298 11.91 9.80 16.30
CA ASN A 298 12.72 11.00 16.04
C ASN A 298 12.81 11.22 14.52
N PRO A 299 12.55 12.43 14.02
CA PRO A 299 12.56 12.69 12.58
C PRO A 299 13.96 12.48 12.01
N LEU A 300 14.03 11.73 10.92
CA LEU A 300 15.24 11.50 10.13
C LEU A 300 15.28 12.40 8.88
N THR A 301 14.10 12.80 8.39
CA THR A 301 13.96 13.70 7.25
C THR A 301 12.99 14.84 7.56
N LYS A 302 12.96 15.84 6.68
CA LYS A 302 11.82 16.77 6.58
C LYS A 302 10.69 16.13 5.76
N LYS A 303 9.49 16.73 5.80
CA LYS A 303 8.40 16.38 4.90
C LYS A 303 8.85 16.54 3.45
N PHE A 304 8.54 15.54 2.63
CA PHE A 304 8.81 15.53 1.20
C PHE A 304 7.50 15.32 0.45
N GLU A 305 7.20 16.20 -0.50
CA GLU A 305 6.02 16.07 -1.34
C GLU A 305 6.26 15.04 -2.45
N VAL A 306 5.33 14.11 -2.61
CA VAL A 306 5.40 13.06 -3.61
C VAL A 306 4.45 13.42 -4.75
N PRO A 307 4.94 13.57 -5.99
CA PRO A 307 4.07 13.84 -7.12
C PRO A 307 3.25 12.58 -7.42
N VAL A 308 1.94 12.70 -7.21
CA VAL A 308 0.94 11.70 -7.59
C VAL A 308 -0.24 12.38 -8.27
N LYS A 309 -0.90 11.69 -9.19
CA LYS A 309 -2.07 12.25 -9.89
C LYS A 309 -3.30 12.41 -9.00
N ASN A 310 -3.53 11.51 -8.05
CA ASN A 310 -4.71 11.53 -7.20
C ASN A 310 -4.34 11.27 -5.74
N PRO A 311 -4.04 12.32 -4.96
CA PRO A 311 -3.70 12.20 -3.55
C PRO A 311 -4.74 11.41 -2.74
N ALA A 312 -6.03 11.67 -2.96
CA ALA A 312 -7.13 11.03 -2.22
C ALA A 312 -7.27 9.50 -2.45
N LEU A 313 -6.63 8.95 -3.48
CA LEU A 313 -6.57 7.50 -3.72
C LEU A 313 -5.13 7.02 -3.80
N THR A 314 -4.36 7.31 -2.75
CA THR A 314 -2.95 6.91 -2.67
C THR A 314 -2.68 5.98 -1.49
N THR A 315 -1.80 5.01 -1.73
CA THR A 315 -1.15 4.19 -0.70
C THR A 315 0.35 4.13 -0.99
N PHE A 316 1.12 3.52 -0.10
CA PHE A 316 2.52 3.30 -0.35
C PHE A 316 2.98 1.94 0.18
N THR A 317 4.10 1.47 -0.37
CA THR A 317 4.83 0.28 0.09
C THR A 317 6.28 0.66 0.35
N VAL A 318 6.94 -0.15 1.18
CA VAL A 318 8.34 0.03 1.57
C VAL A 318 9.14 -1.16 1.07
N THR A 319 10.16 -0.89 0.27
CA THR A 319 11.17 -1.85 -0.13
C THR A 319 12.48 -1.60 0.64
N ASN A 320 13.56 -2.29 0.31
CA ASN A 320 14.83 -2.12 1.04
C ASN A 320 15.47 -0.75 0.81
N ASP A 321 15.27 -0.15 -0.37
CA ASP A 321 15.95 1.06 -0.84
C ASP A 321 15.00 2.13 -1.37
N GLU A 322 13.72 1.80 -1.53
CA GLU A 322 12.72 2.71 -2.12
C GLU A 322 11.38 2.67 -1.37
N LEU A 323 10.70 3.81 -1.40
CA LEU A 323 9.27 3.92 -1.17
C LEU A 323 8.55 3.93 -2.51
N HIS A 324 7.51 3.13 -2.63
CA HIS A 324 6.68 3.06 -3.83
C HIS A 324 5.31 3.61 -3.51
N PHE A 325 4.95 4.73 -4.11
CA PHE A 325 3.65 5.36 -3.97
C PHE A 325 2.74 4.91 -5.10
N TRP A 326 1.58 4.38 -4.75
CA TRP A 326 0.61 3.84 -5.69
C TRP A 326 -0.62 4.74 -5.66
N SER A 327 -0.97 5.33 -6.81
CA SER A 327 -2.10 6.26 -6.90
C SER A 327 -3.07 5.80 -7.99
N SER A 328 -4.36 5.68 -7.64
CA SER A 328 -5.42 5.32 -8.57
C SER A 328 -6.11 6.55 -9.13
N TYR A 329 -6.29 6.61 -10.45
CA TYR A 329 -6.98 7.71 -11.11
C TYR A 329 -7.72 7.23 -12.36
N LYS A 330 -8.64 8.04 -12.87
CA LYS A 330 -9.35 7.77 -14.12
C LYS A 330 -8.64 8.45 -15.30
N TYR A 331 -8.45 7.71 -16.38
CA TYR A 331 -8.01 8.25 -17.66
C TYR A 331 -8.86 7.65 -18.78
N GLU A 332 -9.43 8.49 -19.63
CA GLU A 332 -10.35 8.06 -20.69
C GLU A 332 -11.48 7.14 -20.19
N LEU A 333 -12.00 7.44 -18.98
CA LEU A 333 -13.03 6.67 -18.26
C LEU A 333 -12.58 5.30 -17.73
N GLU A 334 -11.31 4.93 -17.87
CA GLU A 334 -10.80 3.67 -17.35
C GLU A 334 -9.93 3.86 -16.09
N PRO A 335 -10.01 2.95 -15.09
CA PRO A 335 -9.16 3.00 -13.91
C PRO A 335 -7.71 2.66 -14.25
N MET A 336 -6.78 3.51 -13.81
CA MET A 336 -5.34 3.36 -13.99
C MET A 336 -4.61 3.47 -12.67
N LEU A 337 -3.53 2.69 -12.53
CA LEU A 337 -2.65 2.73 -11.38
C LEU A 337 -1.34 3.38 -11.79
N GLU A 338 -0.98 4.45 -11.09
CA GLU A 338 0.33 5.10 -11.17
C GLU A 338 1.26 4.53 -10.10
N LEU A 339 2.54 4.40 -10.45
CA LEU A 339 3.62 4.11 -9.51
C LEU A 339 4.63 5.26 -9.52
N THR A 340 4.83 5.91 -8.38
CA THR A 340 5.93 6.86 -8.14
C THR A 340 6.95 6.22 -7.21
N ARG A 341 8.18 6.00 -7.71
CA ARG A 341 9.29 5.44 -6.94
C ARG A 341 10.12 6.56 -6.33
N VAL A 342 10.34 6.49 -5.03
CA VAL A 342 11.08 7.49 -4.25
C VAL A 342 12.22 6.82 -3.51
N SER A 343 13.43 7.34 -3.65
CA SER A 343 14.64 6.84 -2.96
C SER A 343 14.54 7.03 -1.45
N ILE A 344 14.92 6.01 -0.68
CA ILE A 344 15.15 6.12 0.76
C ILE A 344 16.56 6.69 0.99
N PRO A 345 16.72 7.83 1.68
CA PRO A 345 18.04 8.36 1.97
C PRO A 345 18.82 7.45 2.93
N SER A 346 20.14 7.43 2.79
CA SER A 346 21.00 6.69 3.71
C SER A 346 21.02 7.37 5.08
N PHE A 347 20.34 6.77 6.06
CA PHE A 347 20.43 7.17 7.45
C PHE A 347 21.70 6.57 8.02
N GLY A 348 22.81 7.32 7.95
CA GLY A 348 24.11 6.85 8.42
C GLY A 348 24.00 6.12 9.77
N LYS A 349 24.72 5.01 9.93
CA LYS A 349 24.80 4.30 11.21
C LYS A 349 25.35 5.30 12.24
N LYS A 350 24.51 5.71 13.20
CA LYS A 350 24.98 6.46 14.36
C LYS A 350 25.78 5.57 15.28
#